data_AF-A0ABC9ETB8-F1
#
_entry.id   AF-A0ABC9ETB8-F1
#
_cell.length_a   1.000
_cell.length_b   1.000
_cell.length_c   1.000
_cell.angle_alpha   90.00
_cell.angle_beta   90.00
_cell.angle_gamma   90.00
#
_symmetry.space_group_name_H-M   'P 1'
#
loop_
_entity.id
_entity.type
_entity.pdbx_description
1 polymer ?
#
loop_
_entity_poly.entity_id
_entity_poly.type
_entity_poly.pdbx_seq_one_letter_code
_entity_poly.pdbx_strand_id
1 'polypeptide(L)'
;MTCTPTCSSSVSKLIRIYYGRRVTKKPNKEHHLWIRKETAGSGKKALRLIDTVSKCPNEKEAIYGALDKWSAFEPEFPTIAAAKALGMLKRRRKWLRIIQVTKWLMSKGQVLTWTTYDTLLLALFMDGRVEEAESIWNTIIQTHTRSVPKRLFSRMILMYDIRHHPDKVLEVYADMEELGVRPDEDTARRIGKAFLAFGQEEKEKYILDKYLKKWKYIHFNGERVRVRRDGPLA
;
A
#
# COMPACT_ATOMS: atom_id res chain seq x y z
N MET A 1 25.40 -25.86 -17.60
CA MET A 1 25.19 -24.40 -17.61
C MET A 1 23.81 -24.12 -17.04
N THR A 2 23.71 -23.77 -15.76
CA THR A 2 22.43 -23.47 -15.10
C THR A 2 22.50 -22.06 -14.54
N CYS A 3 21.96 -21.10 -15.29
CA CYS A 3 21.81 -19.72 -14.84
C CYS A 3 20.64 -19.64 -13.85
N THR A 4 20.92 -19.34 -12.58
CA THR A 4 19.92 -18.89 -11.62
C THR A 4 19.62 -17.40 -11.84
N PRO A 5 18.35 -16.96 -11.93
CA PRO A 5 18.06 -15.54 -12.09
C PRO A 5 18.06 -14.82 -10.74
N THR A 6 18.97 -13.86 -10.57
CA THR A 6 19.03 -12.94 -9.43
C THR A 6 17.94 -11.86 -9.56
N CYS A 7 16.70 -12.18 -9.18
CA CYS A 7 15.57 -11.23 -9.17
C CYS A 7 15.22 -10.74 -7.75
N SER A 8 16.21 -10.30 -6.97
CA SER A 8 16.03 -9.85 -5.56
C SER A 8 16.34 -8.36 -5.31
N SER A 9 17.16 -7.74 -6.18
CA SER A 9 17.66 -6.37 -5.96
C SER A 9 16.64 -5.28 -6.34
N SER A 10 15.89 -5.45 -7.43
CA SER A 10 14.95 -4.46 -7.96
C SER A 10 13.74 -4.23 -7.04
N VAL A 11 13.18 -5.31 -6.49
CA VAL A 11 12.05 -5.28 -5.57
C VAL A 11 12.44 -4.54 -4.28
N SER A 12 13.62 -4.86 -3.72
CA SER A 12 14.15 -4.24 -2.50
C SER A 12 14.38 -2.73 -2.63
N LYS A 13 14.85 -2.27 -3.81
CA LYS A 13 15.10 -0.85 -4.10
C LYS A 13 13.79 -0.06 -4.27
N LEU A 14 12.80 -0.64 -4.95
CA LEU A 14 11.47 -0.04 -5.14
C LEU A 14 10.66 0.06 -3.83
N ILE A 15 10.74 -0.96 -2.96
CA ILE A 15 10.11 -0.95 -1.62
C ILE A 15 10.64 0.21 -0.74
N ARG A 16 11.93 0.54 -0.87
CA ARG A 16 12.57 1.62 -0.09
C ARG A 16 12.07 3.00 -0.49
N ILE A 17 11.75 3.18 -1.78
CA ILE A 17 11.23 4.44 -2.35
C ILE A 17 9.79 4.68 -1.89
N TYR A 18 8.93 3.66 -1.89
CA TYR A 18 7.50 3.83 -1.59
C TYR A 18 7.18 4.05 -0.09
N TYR A 19 8.10 3.72 0.83
CA TYR A 19 7.87 3.79 2.30
C TYR A 19 8.92 4.59 3.08
N GLY A 20 9.87 5.23 2.40
CA GLY A 20 10.95 5.98 3.02
C GLY A 20 10.56 7.41 3.40
N ARG A 21 9.75 7.60 4.44
CA ARG A 21 9.75 8.88 5.20
C ARG A 21 9.35 8.67 6.66
N ARG A 22 10.34 8.71 7.57
CA ARG A 22 10.07 9.09 8.97
C ARG A 22 9.87 10.60 8.96
N VAL A 23 8.62 11.04 9.05
CA VAL A 23 8.35 12.37 9.58
C VAL A 23 8.32 12.21 11.09
N THR A 24 9.43 12.53 11.77
CA THR A 24 9.40 12.79 13.20
C THR A 24 8.67 14.12 13.39
N LYS A 25 7.34 14.07 13.57
CA LYS A 25 6.61 15.25 14.04
C LYS A 25 7.10 15.54 15.46
N LYS A 26 7.70 16.71 15.67
CA LYS A 26 7.84 17.29 17.01
C LYS A 26 6.42 17.45 17.59
N PRO A 27 6.21 17.25 18.91
CA PRO A 27 4.90 17.48 19.50
C PRO A 27 4.53 18.95 19.30
N ASN A 28 3.50 19.19 18.49
CA ASN A 28 2.97 20.54 18.30
C ASN A 28 2.23 20.89 19.59
N LYS A 29 2.67 21.91 20.32
CA LYS A 29 1.98 22.44 21.51
C LYS A 29 0.81 23.34 21.09
N GLU A 30 -0.02 22.88 20.17
CA GLU A 30 -1.23 23.59 19.78
C GLU A 30 -2.39 23.13 20.66
N HIS A 31 -3.08 24.07 21.29
CA HIS A 31 -4.33 23.83 21.98
C HIS A 31 -5.40 23.48 20.93
N HIS A 32 -5.64 22.19 20.69
CA HIS A 32 -6.73 21.74 19.85
C HIS A 32 -8.07 22.04 20.54
N LEU A 33 -8.97 22.77 19.87
CA LEU A 33 -10.34 23.06 20.32
C LEU A 33 -11.18 21.80 20.59
N TRP A 34 -10.74 20.65 20.07
CA TRP A 34 -11.28 19.33 20.37
C TRP A 34 -10.18 18.45 20.97
N ILE A 35 -10.45 17.89 22.15
CA ILE A 35 -9.61 16.86 22.74
C ILE A 35 -10.01 15.54 22.10
N ARG A 36 -9.11 14.92 21.33
CA ARG A 36 -9.27 13.50 20.99
C ARG A 36 -9.29 12.73 22.30
N LYS A 37 -10.29 11.88 22.50
CA LYS A 37 -10.29 10.88 23.58
C LYS A 37 -9.06 9.99 23.33
N GLU A 38 -7.92 10.35 23.89
CA GLU A 38 -6.75 9.48 23.83
C GLU A 38 -7.15 8.22 24.58
N THR A 39 -7.29 7.12 23.83
CA THR A 39 -7.41 5.81 24.46
C THR A 39 -6.05 5.49 25.08
N ALA A 40 -5.86 5.99 26.30
CA ALA A 40 -4.70 5.73 27.13
C ALA A 40 -4.43 4.22 27.09
N GLY A 41 -3.20 3.83 26.74
CA GLY A 41 -2.81 2.42 26.64
C GLY A 41 -3.00 1.73 25.29
N SER A 42 -3.55 2.38 24.25
CA SER A 42 -3.68 1.78 22.90
C SER A 42 -2.34 1.29 22.30
N GLY A 43 -1.21 1.90 22.67
CA GLY A 43 0.13 1.40 22.32
C GLY A 43 0.52 0.11 23.05
N LYS A 44 0.20 0.01 24.36
CA LYS A 44 0.41 -1.22 25.15
C LYS A 44 -0.49 -2.36 24.63
N LYS A 45 -1.75 -2.05 24.30
CA LYS A 45 -2.70 -3.00 23.67
C LYS A 45 -2.19 -3.51 22.33
N ALA A 46 -1.64 -2.62 21.49
CA ALA A 46 -1.03 -3.00 20.22
C ALA A 46 0.19 -3.92 20.41
N LEU A 47 1.02 -3.67 21.42
CA LEU A 47 2.16 -4.53 21.77
C LEU A 47 1.69 -5.91 22.23
N ARG A 48 0.65 -5.97 23.08
CA ARG A 48 0.05 -7.23 23.53
C ARG A 48 -0.49 -8.04 22.35
N LEU A 49 -1.19 -7.41 21.40
CA LEU A 49 -1.64 -8.08 20.17
C LEU A 49 -0.45 -8.71 19.44
N ILE A 50 0.61 -7.91 19.19
CA ILE A 50 1.80 -8.37 18.47
C ILE A 50 2.47 -9.54 19.19
N ASP A 51 2.59 -9.49 20.52
CA ASP A 51 3.17 -10.56 21.31
C ASP A 51 2.34 -11.86 21.20
N THR A 52 1.01 -11.73 21.36
CA THR A 52 0.06 -12.85 21.18
C THR A 52 0.25 -13.52 19.83
N VAL A 53 0.14 -12.76 18.73
CA VAL A 53 0.25 -13.36 17.39
C VAL A 53 1.66 -13.84 17.07
N SER A 54 2.70 -13.28 17.69
CA SER A 54 4.08 -13.74 17.44
C SER A 54 4.34 -15.13 17.98
N LYS A 55 3.69 -15.49 19.10
CA LYS A 55 3.83 -16.80 19.78
C LYS A 55 2.95 -17.91 19.20
N CYS A 56 1.93 -17.57 18.41
CA CYS A 56 1.02 -18.54 17.83
C CYS A 56 1.63 -19.30 16.63
N PRO A 57 1.26 -20.58 16.42
CA PRO A 57 1.57 -21.28 15.17
C PRO A 57 0.88 -20.60 13.98
N ASN A 58 1.27 -20.95 12.75
CA ASN A 58 0.74 -20.31 11.55
C ASN A 58 -0.65 -20.81 11.12
N GLU A 59 -1.27 -21.65 11.93
CA GLU A 59 -2.62 -22.17 11.73
C GLU A 59 -3.67 -21.08 11.95
N LYS A 60 -4.66 -21.05 11.06
CA LYS A 60 -5.73 -20.04 11.09
C LYS A 60 -6.46 -20.04 12.44
N GLU A 61 -6.86 -21.22 12.92
CA GLU A 61 -7.66 -21.36 14.14
C GLU A 61 -6.89 -20.93 15.39
N ALA A 62 -5.60 -21.28 15.49
CA ALA A 62 -4.76 -20.84 16.59
C ALA A 62 -4.59 -19.31 16.64
N ILE A 63 -4.38 -18.68 15.47
CA ILE A 63 -4.25 -17.23 15.37
C ILE A 63 -5.57 -16.52 15.67
N TYR A 64 -6.66 -16.99 15.06
CA TYR A 64 -7.98 -16.37 15.20
C TYR A 64 -8.49 -16.53 16.63
N GLY A 65 -8.33 -17.71 17.24
CA GLY A 65 -8.67 -17.93 18.64
C GLY A 65 -7.85 -17.07 19.60
N ALA A 66 -6.56 -16.84 19.32
CA ALA A 66 -5.72 -15.97 20.14
C ALA A 66 -6.09 -14.48 19.99
N LEU A 67 -6.45 -14.04 18.78
CA LEU A 67 -6.94 -12.69 18.51
C LEU A 67 -8.33 -12.45 19.10
N ASP A 68 -9.22 -13.45 19.05
CA ASP A 68 -10.54 -13.41 19.67
C ASP A 68 -10.42 -13.25 21.19
N LYS A 69 -9.57 -14.07 21.83
CA LYS A 69 -9.22 -13.92 23.25
C LYS A 69 -8.66 -12.54 23.56
N TRP A 70 -7.76 -12.02 22.71
CA TRP A 70 -7.20 -10.68 22.88
C TRP A 70 -8.28 -9.59 22.83
N SER A 71 -9.25 -9.71 21.91
CA SER A 71 -10.35 -8.75 21.78
C SER A 71 -11.41 -8.87 22.88
N ALA A 72 -11.62 -10.07 23.44
CA ALA A 72 -12.66 -10.33 24.44
C ALA A 72 -12.42 -9.61 25.78
N PHE A 73 -11.18 -9.24 26.10
CA PHE A 73 -10.86 -8.49 27.32
C PHE A 73 -11.14 -6.99 27.20
N GLU A 74 -11.67 -6.52 26.07
CA GLU A 74 -11.90 -5.12 25.79
C GLU A 74 -13.41 -4.82 25.71
N PRO A 75 -13.91 -3.77 26.41
CA PRO A 75 -15.33 -3.43 26.41
C PRO A 75 -15.82 -2.93 25.04
N GLU A 76 -14.91 -2.35 24.24
CA GLU A 76 -15.15 -1.92 22.87
C GLU A 76 -14.11 -2.56 21.96
N PHE A 77 -14.47 -2.83 20.70
CA PHE A 77 -13.55 -3.44 19.76
C PHE A 77 -12.29 -2.55 19.61
N PRO A 78 -11.07 -3.08 19.86
CA PRO A 78 -9.86 -2.29 19.99
C PRO A 78 -9.26 -1.83 18.63
N THR A 79 -10.05 -1.16 17.79
CA THR A 79 -9.72 -0.70 16.42
C THR A 79 -8.43 0.12 16.36
N ILE A 80 -8.27 1.10 17.25
CA ILE A 80 -7.09 1.97 17.28
C ILE A 80 -5.82 1.17 17.63
N ALA A 81 -5.93 0.21 18.56
CA ALA A 81 -4.82 -0.65 18.92
C ALA A 81 -4.46 -1.61 17.77
N ALA A 82 -5.45 -2.19 17.09
CA ALA A 82 -5.25 -3.03 15.92
C ALA A 82 -4.54 -2.26 14.77
N ALA A 83 -4.99 -1.04 14.47
CA ALA A 83 -4.35 -0.19 13.46
C ALA A 83 -2.89 0.15 13.83
N LYS A 84 -2.62 0.46 15.10
CA LYS A 84 -1.25 0.67 15.61
C LYS A 84 -0.41 -0.61 15.48
N ALA A 85 -0.97 -1.77 15.79
CA ALA A 85 -0.28 -3.05 15.68
C ALA A 85 0.10 -3.37 14.24
N LEU A 86 -0.82 -3.19 13.28
CA LEU A 86 -0.53 -3.34 11.84
C LEU A 86 0.59 -2.41 11.39
N GLY A 87 0.57 -1.14 11.83
CA GLY A 87 1.64 -0.18 11.55
C GLY A 87 3.00 -0.58 12.14
N MET A 88 3.03 -1.25 13.29
CA MET A 88 4.25 -1.79 13.90
C MET A 88 4.75 -3.05 13.17
N LEU A 89 3.86 -3.99 12.85
CA LEU A 89 4.18 -5.19 12.07
C LEU A 89 4.72 -4.82 10.69
N LYS A 90 4.14 -3.81 10.04
CA LYS A 90 4.62 -3.26 8.75
C LYS A 90 6.04 -2.71 8.84
N ARG A 91 6.37 -1.95 9.90
CA ARG A 91 7.73 -1.47 10.15
C ARG A 91 8.72 -2.62 10.41
N ARG A 92 8.26 -3.70 11.04
CA ARG A 92 9.04 -4.93 11.29
C ARG A 92 9.03 -5.91 10.11
N ARG A 93 8.36 -5.57 8.99
CA ARG A 93 8.21 -6.41 7.80
C ARG A 93 7.66 -7.82 8.10
N LYS A 94 6.77 -7.94 9.09
CA LYS A 94 6.12 -9.22 9.44
C LYS A 94 4.87 -9.42 8.58
N TRP A 95 5.06 -9.61 7.27
CA TRP A 95 3.98 -9.63 6.26
C TRP A 95 2.93 -10.70 6.51
N LEU A 96 3.34 -11.94 6.79
CA LEU A 96 2.42 -13.02 7.16
C LEU A 96 1.51 -12.65 8.35
N ARG A 97 2.07 -12.03 9.41
CA ARG A 97 1.28 -11.60 10.57
C ARG A 97 0.32 -10.46 10.21
N ILE A 98 0.70 -9.57 9.30
CA ILE A 98 -0.20 -8.52 8.79
C ILE A 98 -1.37 -9.17 8.05
N ILE A 99 -1.10 -10.12 7.15
CA ILE A 99 -2.14 -10.85 6.40
C ILE A 99 -3.12 -11.52 7.39
N GLN A 100 -2.59 -12.27 8.36
CA GLN A 100 -3.40 -12.98 9.35
C GLN A 100 -4.27 -12.02 10.19
N VAL A 101 -3.68 -10.96 10.76
CA VAL A 101 -4.41 -9.99 11.58
C VAL A 101 -5.44 -9.23 10.75
N THR A 102 -5.09 -8.82 9.52
CA THR A 102 -6.01 -8.08 8.66
C THR A 102 -7.19 -8.94 8.21
N LYS A 103 -6.97 -10.20 7.83
CA LYS A 103 -8.08 -11.11 7.50
C LYS A 103 -8.97 -11.41 8.70
N TRP A 104 -8.39 -11.52 9.90
CA TRP A 104 -9.17 -11.65 11.11
C TRP A 104 -10.05 -10.42 11.34
N LEU A 105 -9.50 -9.20 11.23
CA LEU A 105 -10.28 -7.95 11.32
C LEU A 105 -11.47 -7.95 10.35
N MET A 106 -11.21 -8.30 9.09
CA MET A 106 -12.23 -8.40 8.04
C MET A 106 -13.32 -9.44 8.39
N SER A 107 -12.95 -10.60 8.94
CA SER A 107 -13.91 -11.63 9.34
C SER A 107 -14.85 -11.21 10.47
N LYS A 108 -14.47 -10.21 11.27
CA LYS A 108 -15.32 -9.62 12.31
C LYS A 108 -16.18 -8.46 11.80
N GLY A 109 -16.10 -8.15 10.50
CA GLY A 109 -16.72 -6.96 9.91
C GLY A 109 -16.10 -5.64 10.40
N GLN A 110 -14.96 -5.72 11.10
CA GLN A 110 -14.33 -4.56 11.71
C GLN A 110 -13.26 -3.97 10.79
N VAL A 111 -13.12 -2.65 10.86
CA VAL A 111 -12.01 -1.92 10.21
C VAL A 111 -11.97 -2.15 8.69
N LEU A 112 -13.13 -2.28 8.03
CA LEU A 112 -13.24 -2.36 6.56
C LEU A 112 -13.03 -0.99 5.90
N THR A 113 -11.85 -0.41 6.09
CA THR A 113 -11.47 0.86 5.47
C THR A 113 -10.55 0.63 4.29
N TRP A 114 -10.44 1.62 3.40
CA TRP A 114 -9.46 1.61 2.32
C TRP A 114 -8.02 1.39 2.77
N THR A 115 -7.67 1.84 3.99
CA THR A 115 -6.34 1.62 4.58
C THR A 115 -6.09 0.15 4.89
N THR A 116 -7.13 -0.58 5.27
CA THR A 116 -7.07 -2.01 5.57
C THR A 116 -6.88 -2.82 4.30
N TYR A 117 -7.65 -2.53 3.25
CA TYR A 117 -7.44 -3.11 1.93
C TYR A 117 -6.02 -2.81 1.39
N ASP A 118 -5.55 -1.56 1.48
CA ASP A 118 -4.20 -1.19 1.04
C ASP A 118 -3.12 -1.94 1.82
N THR A 119 -3.32 -2.13 3.13
CA THR A 119 -2.39 -2.86 3.99
C THR A 119 -2.36 -4.34 3.66
N LEU A 120 -3.53 -4.94 3.40
CA LEU A 120 -3.63 -6.34 2.99
C LEU A 120 -2.99 -6.58 1.62
N LEU A 121 -3.34 -5.78 0.61
CA LEU A 121 -2.75 -5.87 -0.73
C LEU A 121 -1.22 -5.70 -0.68
N LEU A 122 -0.72 -4.81 0.19
CA LEU A 122 0.73 -4.68 0.38
C LEU A 122 1.31 -5.97 0.94
N ALA A 123 0.71 -6.48 2.01
CA ALA A 123 1.27 -7.60 2.74
C ALA A 123 1.26 -8.86 1.87
N LEU A 124 0.17 -9.13 1.14
CA LEU A 124 0.08 -10.21 0.16
C LEU A 124 1.14 -10.07 -0.94
N PHE A 125 1.30 -8.87 -1.51
CA PHE A 125 2.35 -8.62 -2.49
C PHE A 125 3.75 -8.94 -1.95
N MET A 126 4.05 -8.44 -0.75
CA MET A 126 5.35 -8.58 -0.11
C MET A 126 5.64 -10.02 0.36
N ASP A 127 4.60 -10.80 0.64
CA ASP A 127 4.66 -12.21 1.01
C ASP A 127 4.70 -13.13 -0.23
N GLY A 128 4.53 -12.58 -1.44
CA GLY A 128 4.55 -13.33 -2.70
C GLY A 128 3.20 -13.96 -3.11
N ARG A 129 2.12 -13.69 -2.37
CA ARG A 129 0.77 -14.25 -2.59
C ARG A 129 -0.04 -13.37 -3.56
N VAL A 130 0.32 -13.41 -4.83
CA VAL A 130 -0.18 -12.50 -5.88
C VAL A 130 -1.62 -12.76 -6.24
N GLU A 131 -1.92 -14.02 -6.46
CA GLU A 131 -3.18 -14.54 -6.96
C GLU A 131 -4.29 -14.19 -5.96
N GLU A 132 -3.95 -14.24 -4.68
CA GLU A 132 -4.82 -13.82 -3.61
C GLU A 132 -4.99 -12.30 -3.55
N ALA A 133 -3.93 -11.52 -3.77
CA ALA A 133 -4.04 -10.07 -3.85
C ALA A 133 -4.96 -9.64 -5.00
N GLU A 134 -4.89 -10.35 -6.13
CA GLU A 134 -5.76 -10.16 -7.28
C GLU A 134 -7.22 -10.55 -6.98
N SER A 135 -7.46 -11.68 -6.30
CA SER A 135 -8.81 -12.04 -5.84
C SER A 135 -9.44 -10.98 -4.93
N ILE A 136 -8.65 -10.42 -4.00
CA ILE A 136 -9.09 -9.31 -3.15
C ILE A 136 -9.36 -8.04 -3.98
N TRP A 137 -8.51 -7.72 -4.96
CA TRP A 137 -8.72 -6.59 -5.85
C TRP A 137 -10.02 -6.71 -6.65
N ASN A 138 -10.26 -7.87 -7.25
CA ASN A 138 -11.48 -8.12 -8.03
C ASN A 138 -12.72 -7.98 -7.15
N THR A 139 -12.65 -8.49 -5.91
CA THR A 139 -13.71 -8.29 -4.91
C THR A 139 -13.95 -6.80 -4.66
N ILE A 140 -12.89 -5.99 -4.47
CA ILE A 140 -13.02 -4.54 -4.24
C ILE A 140 -13.71 -3.85 -5.42
N ILE A 141 -13.27 -4.14 -6.65
CA ILE A 141 -13.80 -3.48 -7.85
C ILE A 141 -15.27 -3.85 -8.10
N GLN A 142 -15.63 -5.12 -7.92
CA GLN A 142 -17.01 -5.60 -8.06
C GLN A 142 -17.95 -5.03 -6.99
N THR A 143 -17.46 -4.87 -5.76
CA THR A 143 -18.30 -4.43 -4.63
C THR A 143 -18.36 -2.91 -4.47
N HIS A 144 -17.32 -2.17 -4.88
CA HIS A 144 -17.20 -0.73 -4.60
C HIS A 144 -16.91 0.11 -5.86
N THR A 145 -17.78 0.01 -6.86
CA THR A 145 -17.56 0.59 -8.19
C THR A 145 -17.27 2.08 -8.23
N ARG A 146 -17.81 2.93 -7.33
CA ARG A 146 -17.72 4.42 -7.46
C ARG A 146 -16.77 5.14 -6.51
N SER A 147 -15.97 4.43 -5.70
CA SER A 147 -15.22 5.12 -4.62
C SER A 147 -13.87 4.50 -4.27
N VAL A 148 -13.30 3.67 -5.13
CA VAL A 148 -11.98 3.07 -4.88
C VAL A 148 -10.89 4.15 -4.91
N PRO A 149 -10.11 4.36 -3.83
CA PRO A 149 -9.08 5.38 -3.82
C PRO A 149 -7.91 5.06 -4.74
N LYS A 150 -7.38 6.10 -5.39
CA LYS A 150 -6.18 6.10 -6.25
C LYS A 150 -5.02 5.21 -5.77
N ARG A 151 -4.77 5.20 -4.46
CA ARG A 151 -3.65 4.44 -3.87
C ARG A 151 -3.77 2.93 -4.10
N LEU A 152 -4.99 2.38 -4.16
CA LEU A 152 -5.20 0.95 -4.42
C LEU A 152 -4.92 0.64 -5.90
N PHE A 153 -5.40 1.46 -6.83
CA PHE A 153 -5.01 1.35 -8.25
C PHE A 153 -3.50 1.43 -8.44
N SER A 154 -2.86 2.43 -7.83
CA SER A 154 -1.40 2.62 -7.89
C SER A 154 -0.66 1.39 -7.36
N ARG A 155 -1.22 0.70 -6.34
CA ARG A 155 -0.67 -0.55 -5.81
C ARG A 155 -0.79 -1.70 -6.80
N MET A 156 -1.93 -1.86 -7.46
CA MET A 156 -2.14 -2.94 -8.43
C MET A 156 -1.24 -2.75 -9.65
N ILE A 157 -1.16 -1.53 -10.19
CA ILE A 157 -0.24 -1.20 -11.28
C ILE A 157 1.21 -1.49 -10.91
N LEU A 158 1.65 -1.12 -9.70
CA LEU A 158 2.98 -1.47 -9.19
C LEU A 158 3.20 -3.00 -9.17
N MET A 159 2.22 -3.75 -8.69
CA MET A 159 2.29 -5.21 -8.57
C MET A 159 2.44 -5.89 -9.94
N TYR A 160 1.62 -5.49 -10.92
CA TYR A 160 1.64 -6.07 -12.26
C TYR A 160 2.87 -5.64 -13.06
N ASP A 161 3.31 -4.38 -12.97
CA ASP A 161 4.50 -3.92 -13.67
C ASP A 161 5.78 -4.64 -13.18
N ILE A 162 5.93 -4.85 -11.87
CA ILE A 162 7.09 -5.59 -11.31
C ILE A 162 7.10 -7.05 -11.78
N ARG A 163 5.93 -7.63 -12.06
CA ARG A 163 5.79 -9.00 -12.56
C ARG A 163 5.72 -9.11 -14.08
N HIS A 164 5.97 -8.01 -14.80
CA HIS A 164 5.97 -8.01 -16.26
C HIS A 164 4.62 -8.43 -16.88
N HIS A 165 3.51 -8.00 -16.29
CA HIS A 165 2.15 -8.14 -16.85
C HIS A 165 1.64 -6.79 -17.37
N PRO A 166 2.13 -6.31 -18.54
CA PRO A 166 1.72 -5.02 -19.10
C PRO A 166 0.23 -5.02 -19.50
N ASP A 167 -0.32 -6.16 -19.88
CA ASP A 167 -1.75 -6.41 -20.12
C ASP A 167 -2.59 -5.97 -18.91
N LYS A 168 -2.31 -6.54 -17.73
CA LYS A 168 -3.04 -6.20 -16.50
C LYS A 168 -2.79 -4.77 -16.02
N VAL A 169 -1.63 -4.20 -16.32
CA VAL A 169 -1.39 -2.76 -16.06
C VAL A 169 -2.37 -1.90 -16.86
N LEU A 170 -2.58 -2.24 -18.14
CA LEU A 170 -3.50 -1.49 -19.00
C LEU A 170 -4.97 -1.73 -18.64
N GLU A 171 -5.35 -2.93 -18.18
CA GLU A 171 -6.68 -3.20 -17.65
C GLU A 171 -6.98 -2.30 -16.43
N VAL A 172 -6.09 -2.27 -15.44
CA VAL A 172 -6.26 -1.41 -14.26
C VAL A 172 -6.25 0.07 -14.65
N TYR A 173 -5.51 0.47 -15.69
CA TYR A 173 -5.54 1.84 -16.20
C TYR A 173 -6.88 2.17 -16.87
N ALA A 174 -7.49 1.24 -17.59
CA ALA A 174 -8.82 1.43 -18.16
C ALA A 174 -9.85 1.68 -17.04
N ASP A 175 -9.82 0.87 -15.98
CA ASP A 175 -10.67 1.08 -14.79
C ASP A 175 -10.45 2.47 -14.16
N MET A 176 -9.19 2.93 -14.09
CA MET A 176 -8.88 4.26 -13.59
C MET A 176 -9.50 5.37 -14.44
N GLU A 177 -9.45 5.27 -15.78
CA GLU A 177 -10.06 6.26 -16.67
C GLU A 177 -11.59 6.24 -16.57
N GLU A 178 -12.21 5.05 -16.55
CA GLU A 178 -13.67 4.89 -16.41
C GLU A 178 -14.18 5.51 -15.10
N LEU A 179 -13.40 5.38 -14.03
CA LEU A 179 -13.74 5.91 -12.70
C LEU A 179 -13.23 7.34 -12.47
N GLY A 180 -12.63 7.99 -13.47
CA GLY A 180 -12.08 9.34 -13.37
C GLY A 180 -10.93 9.49 -12.36
N VAL A 181 -10.24 8.39 -12.04
CA VAL A 181 -9.13 8.36 -11.08
C VAL A 181 -7.82 8.71 -11.78
N ARG A 182 -7.33 9.92 -11.57
CA ARG A 182 -6.06 10.36 -12.16
C ARG A 182 -4.84 9.62 -11.55
N PRO A 183 -3.97 8.98 -12.35
CA PRO A 183 -2.74 8.36 -11.86
C PRO A 183 -1.75 9.39 -11.30
N ASP A 184 -0.91 8.96 -10.36
CA ASP A 184 0.27 9.73 -9.96
C ASP A 184 1.43 9.53 -10.94
N GLU A 185 2.53 10.28 -10.77
CA GLU A 185 3.63 10.25 -11.73
C GLU A 185 4.34 8.89 -11.84
N ASP A 186 4.42 8.13 -10.75
CA ASP A 186 5.03 6.79 -10.79
C ASP A 186 4.12 5.82 -11.55
N THR A 187 2.84 5.88 -11.24
CA THR A 187 1.79 5.10 -11.90
C THR A 187 1.73 5.40 -13.40
N ALA A 188 1.76 6.68 -13.78
CA ALA A 188 1.76 7.11 -15.19
C ALA A 188 2.97 6.57 -15.96
N ARG A 189 4.17 6.55 -15.36
CA ARG A 189 5.36 5.96 -15.99
C ARG A 189 5.22 4.46 -16.21
N ARG A 190 4.62 3.73 -15.26
CA ARG A 190 4.37 2.28 -15.42
C ARG A 190 3.36 1.99 -16.51
N ILE A 191 2.31 2.80 -16.60
CA ILE A 191 1.32 2.74 -17.70
C ILE A 191 2.01 3.00 -19.06
N GLY A 192 2.84 4.06 -19.15
CA GLY A 192 3.61 4.34 -20.36
C GLY A 192 4.51 3.17 -20.77
N LYS A 193 5.26 2.60 -19.81
CA LYS A 193 6.08 1.40 -20.04
C LYS A 193 5.23 0.21 -20.54
N ALA A 194 4.01 0.03 -20.03
CA ALA A 194 3.11 -1.01 -20.51
C ALA A 194 2.68 -0.78 -21.97
N PHE A 195 2.37 0.46 -22.37
CA PHE A 195 2.10 0.78 -23.77
C PHE A 195 3.31 0.52 -24.69
N LEU A 196 4.53 0.85 -24.26
CA LEU A 196 5.75 0.54 -25.01
C LEU A 196 5.94 -0.97 -25.19
N ALA A 197 5.60 -1.79 -24.20
CA ALA A 197 5.66 -3.25 -24.31
C ALA A 197 4.75 -3.82 -25.40
N PHE A 198 3.70 -3.08 -25.79
CA PHE A 198 2.81 -3.41 -26.91
C PHE A 198 3.14 -2.64 -28.20
N GLY A 199 4.28 -1.94 -28.26
CA GLY A 199 4.68 -1.13 -29.43
C GLY A 199 3.85 0.13 -29.64
N GLN A 200 3.07 0.56 -28.64
CA GLN A 200 2.17 1.71 -28.75
C GLN A 200 2.85 3.01 -28.27
N GLU A 201 3.95 3.39 -28.94
CA GLU A 201 4.77 4.55 -28.54
C GLU A 201 4.01 5.87 -28.51
N GLU A 202 3.10 6.09 -29.46
CA GLU A 202 2.28 7.31 -29.48
C GLU A 202 1.41 7.44 -28.22
N LYS A 203 0.86 6.32 -27.74
CA LYS A 203 0.06 6.31 -26.51
C LYS A 203 0.94 6.49 -25.29
N GLU A 204 2.14 5.93 -25.26
CA GLU A 204 3.08 6.20 -24.17
C GLU A 204 3.37 7.71 -24.06
N LYS A 205 3.75 8.36 -25.16
CA LYS A 205 4.01 9.81 -25.20
C LYS A 205 2.79 10.60 -24.72
N TYR A 206 1.60 10.25 -25.22
CA TYR A 206 0.35 10.88 -24.77
C TYR A 206 0.13 10.76 -23.26
N ILE A 207 0.31 9.57 -22.69
CA ILE A 207 0.14 9.33 -21.25
C ILE A 207 1.14 10.14 -20.43
N LEU A 208 2.41 10.13 -20.85
CA LEU A 208 3.45 10.87 -20.16
C LEU A 208 3.17 12.38 -20.21
N ASP A 209 2.78 12.92 -21.36
CA ASP A 209 2.42 14.33 -21.51
C ASP A 209 1.16 14.71 -20.71
N LYS A 210 0.14 13.84 -20.69
CA LYS A 210 -1.11 14.06 -19.96
C LYS A 210 -0.90 14.14 -18.45
N TYR A 211 -0.09 13.24 -17.88
CA TYR A 211 0.01 13.10 -16.43
C TYR A 211 1.30 13.62 -15.80
N LEU A 212 2.42 13.70 -16.54
CA LEU A 212 3.65 14.26 -16.01
C LEU A 212 3.69 15.77 -16.19
N LYS A 213 3.94 16.49 -15.10
CA LYS A 213 4.14 17.93 -15.17
C LYS A 213 5.48 18.23 -15.86
N LYS A 214 5.50 19.15 -16.84
CA LYS A 214 6.72 19.68 -17.47
C LYS A 214 7.76 20.17 -16.46
N TRP A 215 7.30 20.62 -15.30
CA TRP A 215 8.15 21.10 -14.20
C TRP A 215 7.96 20.26 -12.95
N LYS A 216 9.06 19.96 -12.26
CA LYS A 216 9.06 19.33 -10.94
C LYS A 216 9.81 20.21 -9.95
N TYR A 217 9.37 20.18 -8.69
CA TYR A 217 10.13 20.78 -7.60
C TYR A 217 11.03 19.72 -7.00
N ILE A 218 12.31 20.01 -6.90
CA ILE A 218 13.28 19.18 -6.18
C ILE A 218 13.81 19.98 -5.00
N HIS A 219 14.18 19.27 -3.93
CA HIS A 219 14.94 19.87 -2.86
C HIS A 219 16.43 19.72 -3.17
N PHE A 220 17.13 20.84 -3.33
CA PHE A 220 18.56 20.90 -3.59
C PHE A 220 19.17 21.89 -2.60
N ASN A 221 20.18 21.46 -1.84
CA ASN A 221 20.82 22.26 -0.79
C ASN A 221 19.84 22.91 0.22
N GLY A 222 18.77 22.21 0.58
CA GLY A 222 17.74 22.72 1.49
C GLY A 222 16.69 23.63 0.84
N GLU A 223 16.91 24.09 -0.39
CA GLU A 223 15.99 24.94 -1.14
C GLU A 223 15.08 24.13 -2.07
N ARG A 224 13.88 24.65 -2.36
CA ARG A 224 12.98 24.08 -3.38
C ARG A 224 13.24 24.72 -4.73
N VAL A 225 13.91 23.99 -5.60
CA VAL A 225 14.22 24.44 -6.96
C VAL A 225 13.22 23.84 -7.94
N ARG A 226 12.65 24.68 -8.81
CA ARG A 226 11.78 24.24 -9.92
C ARG A 226 12.66 23.87 -11.11
N VAL A 227 12.59 22.62 -11.54
CA VAL A 227 13.42 22.08 -12.63
C VAL A 227 12.52 21.56 -13.75
N ARG A 228 12.90 21.85 -14.99
CA ARG A 228 12.22 21.33 -16.18
C ARG A 228 12.57 19.86 -16.36
N ARG A 229 11.59 19.03 -16.72
CA ARG A 229 11.77 17.57 -16.79
C ARG A 229 12.65 17.16 -17.98
N ASP A 230 12.57 17.91 -19.08
CA ASP A 230 13.21 17.65 -20.38
C ASP A 230 14.67 18.16 -20.45
N GLY A 231 15.25 18.63 -19.35
CA GLY A 231 16.52 19.36 -19.35
C GLY A 231 16.39 20.79 -19.89
N PRO A 232 17.46 21.60 -19.89
CA PRO A 232 17.51 22.79 -20.74
C PRO A 232 17.40 22.32 -22.19
N LEU A 233 16.54 22.98 -22.97
CA LEU A 233 16.38 22.72 -24.41
C LEU A 233 17.76 22.64 -25.06
N ALA A 234 18.11 21.50 -25.65
CA ALA A 234 19.15 21.40 -26.65
C ALA A 234 18.54 21.69 -28.02
#